data_AF-A0A6I7YMB1-F1
#
_entry.id   AF-A0A6I7YMB1-F1
#
_cell.length_a   1.000
_cell.length_b   1.000
_cell.length_c   1.000
_cell.angle_alpha   90.00
_cell.angle_beta   90.00
_cell.angle_gamma   90.00
#
_symmetry.space_group_name_H-M   'P 1'
#
loop_
_entity.id
_entity.type
_entity.pdbx_description
1 polymer ?
#
loop_
_entity_poly.entity_id
_entity_poly.type
_entity_poly.pdbx_seq_one_letter_code
_entity_poly.pdbx_strand_id
1 'polypeptide(L)'
;MQARPIFHHTQDAIRAHLTVVMAALAMSKHIYLTSGVTAPKLVERLKRLRHTTIDTGTHHYDIPPNINEETTNLITTILED
;
A
#
# COMPACT_ATOMS: atom_id res chain seq x y z
N MET A 1 7.25 44.95 11.33
CA MET A 1 7.02 43.55 10.92
C MET A 1 7.06 42.69 12.19
N GLN A 2 5.92 42.19 12.65
CA GLN A 2 5.88 41.25 13.78
C GLN A 2 6.18 39.85 13.24
N ALA A 3 7.22 39.20 13.77
CA ALA A 3 7.43 37.78 13.55
C ALA A 3 6.26 37.01 14.17
N ARG A 4 5.51 36.26 13.36
CA ARG A 4 4.47 35.36 13.86
C ARG A 4 5.14 34.10 14.44
N PRO A 5 4.72 33.62 15.63
CA PRO A 5 5.34 32.44 16.23
C PRO A 5 5.13 31.20 15.36
N ILE A 6 6.21 30.49 15.03
CA ILE A 6 6.23 29.27 14.21
C ILE A 6 5.52 28.08 14.91
N PHE A 7 5.22 28.21 16.21
CA PHE A 7 4.65 27.15 17.04
C PHE A 7 3.23 26.71 16.68
N HIS A 8 2.46 27.52 15.93
CA HIS A 8 1.13 27.10 15.44
C HIS A 8 1.24 25.98 14.39
N HIS A 9 2.24 26.06 13.50
CA HIS A 9 2.48 25.02 12.51
C HIS A 9 3.00 23.72 13.13
N THR A 10 3.64 23.78 14.30
CA THR A 10 4.10 22.57 15.01
C THR A 10 2.93 21.75 15.52
N GLN A 11 1.93 22.40 16.13
CA GLN A 11 0.73 21.70 16.58
C GLN A 11 -0.06 21.10 15.41
N ASP A 12 -0.23 21.87 14.33
CA ASP A 12 -0.91 21.39 13.13
C ASP A 12 -0.14 20.25 12.45
N ALA A 13 1.20 20.33 12.39
CA ALA A 13 2.05 19.27 11.85
C ALA A 13 1.99 17.99 12.70
N ILE A 14 2.00 18.10 14.03
CA ILE A 14 1.84 16.95 14.94
C ILE A 14 0.47 16.29 14.71
N ARG A 15 -0.59 17.09 14.67
CA ARG A 15 -1.95 16.58 14.45
C ARG A 15 -2.06 15.89 13.10
N ALA A 16 -1.59 16.52 12.03
CA ALA A 16 -1.60 15.94 10.69
C ALA A 16 -0.80 14.62 10.64
N HIS A 17 0.40 14.61 11.22
CA HIS A 17 1.23 13.41 11.28
C HIS A 17 0.52 12.27 12.02
N LEU A 18 -0.01 12.53 13.21
CA LEU A 18 -0.74 11.53 13.99
C LEU A 18 -1.99 11.04 13.25
N THR A 19 -2.75 11.91 12.57
CA THR A 19 -3.89 11.49 11.76
C THR A 19 -3.47 10.51 10.67
N VAL A 20 -2.40 10.81 9.93
CA VAL A 20 -1.90 9.94 8.86
C VAL A 20 -1.38 8.62 9.43
N VAL A 21 -0.61 8.66 10.52
CA VAL A 21 -0.07 7.45 11.16
C VAL A 21 -1.18 6.58 11.74
N MET A 22 -2.19 7.17 12.38
CA MET A 22 -3.34 6.43 12.92
C MET A 22 -4.19 5.80 11.82
N ALA A 23 -4.43 6.53 10.73
CA ALA A 23 -5.12 5.97 9.56
C ALA A 23 -4.32 4.81 8.95
N ALA A 24 -3.01 4.99 8.74
CA ALA A 24 -2.13 3.95 8.21
C ALA A 24 -2.08 2.72 9.12
N LEU A 25 -2.02 2.91 10.44
CA LEU A 25 -2.02 1.82 11.42
C LEU A 25 -3.36 1.09 11.45
N ALA A 26 -4.49 1.82 11.41
CA ALA A 26 -5.82 1.22 11.35
C ALA A 26 -6.01 0.38 10.09
N MET A 27 -5.61 0.89 8.92
CA MET A 27 -5.63 0.14 7.67
C MET A 27 -4.72 -1.10 7.74
N SER A 28 -3.51 -0.95 8.26
CA SER A 28 -2.56 -2.07 8.40
C SER A 28 -3.10 -3.15 9.33
N LYS A 29 -3.75 -2.76 10.43
CA LYS A 29 -4.41 -3.68 11.37
C LYS A 29 -5.59 -4.39 10.72
N HIS A 30 -6.43 -3.67 10.00
CA HIS A 30 -7.58 -4.27 9.30
C HIS A 30 -7.12 -5.30 8.28
N ILE A 31 -6.17 -4.94 7.40
CA ILE A 31 -5.57 -5.86 6.43
C ILE A 31 -5.05 -7.14 7.11
N TYR A 32 -4.36 -7.00 8.24
CA TYR A 32 -3.84 -8.15 8.98
C TYR A 32 -4.93 -9.03 9.59
N LEU A 33 -6.02 -8.45 10.10
CA LEU A 33 -7.12 -9.21 10.69
C LEU A 33 -7.90 -9.99 9.65
N THR A 34 -8.14 -9.40 8.48
CA THR A 34 -8.86 -10.03 7.38
C THR A 34 -8.03 -11.12 6.71
N SER A 35 -6.74 -10.85 6.44
CA SER A 35 -5.92 -11.70 5.57
C SER A 35 -4.85 -12.53 6.29
N GLY A 36 -4.54 -12.25 7.56
CA GLY A 36 -3.43 -12.85 8.30
C GLY A 36 -2.03 -12.43 7.83
N VAL A 37 -1.92 -11.58 6.81
CA VAL A 37 -0.66 -11.11 6.22
C VAL A 37 -0.43 -9.63 6.53
N THR A 38 0.81 -9.24 6.83
CA THR A 38 1.13 -7.84 7.10
C THR A 38 1.04 -6.98 5.83
N ALA A 39 0.56 -5.75 5.97
CA ALA A 39 0.37 -4.83 4.83
C ALA A 39 1.62 -4.69 3.92
N PRO A 40 2.87 -4.59 4.42
CA PRO A 40 4.06 -4.54 3.55
C PRO A 40 4.26 -5.82 2.73
N LYS A 41 4.05 -7.00 3.33
CA LYS A 41 4.15 -8.28 2.61
C LYS A 41 3.05 -8.42 1.56
N LEU A 42 1.85 -7.97 1.88
CA LEU A 42 0.75 -7.93 0.92
C LEU A 42 1.10 -7.03 -0.27
N VAL A 43 1.58 -5.81 -0.02
CA VAL A 43 2.01 -4.87 -1.08
C VAL A 43 3.12 -5.48 -1.93
N GLU A 44 4.10 -6.15 -1.33
CA GLU A 44 5.18 -6.81 -2.06
C GLU A 44 4.66 -7.96 -2.95
N ARG A 45 3.73 -8.78 -2.43
CA ARG A 45 3.06 -9.85 -3.19
C ARG A 45 2.28 -9.28 -4.37
N LEU A 46 1.45 -8.26 -4.15
CA LEU A 46 0.65 -7.62 -5.19
C LEU A 46 1.53 -6.89 -6.23
N LYS A 47 2.64 -6.27 -5.81
CA LYS A 47 3.59 -5.61 -6.71
C LYS A 47 4.24 -6.60 -7.69
N ARG A 48 4.43 -7.86 -7.31
CA ARG A 48 4.90 -8.92 -8.22
C ARG A 48 3.88 -9.34 -9.27
N LEU A 49 2.59 -9.08 -9.03
CA LEU A 49 1.53 -9.37 -9.99
C LEU A 49 1.36 -8.27 -11.06
N ARG A 50 2.30 -7.33 -11.16
CA ARG A 50 2.25 -6.31 -12.22
C ARG A 50 2.60 -6.95 -13.56
N HIS A 51 1.76 -6.70 -14.56
CA HIS A 51 2.04 -7.01 -15.96
C HIS A 51 3.36 -6.33 -16.35
N THR A 52 4.32 -7.12 -16.80
CA THR A 52 5.60 -6.59 -17.28
C THR A 52 5.62 -6.74 -18.79
N THR A 53 5.66 -5.59 -19.46
CA THR A 53 5.94 -5.51 -20.89
C THR A 53 7.46 -5.42 -21.05
N ILE A 54 8.08 -6.47 -21.60
CA ILE A 54 9.50 -6.46 -21.93
C ILE A 54 9.64 -5.93 -23.34
N ASP A 55 10.25 -4.76 -23.48
CA ASP A 55 10.62 -4.19 -24.78
C ASP A 55 12.08 -4.52 -25.08
N THR A 56 12.31 -5.36 -26.10
CA THR A 56 13.66 -5.72 -26.58
C THR A 56 14.05 -4.90 -27.83
N GLY A 57 13.36 -3.80 -28.12
CA GLY A 57 13.58 -2.93 -29.29
C GLY A 57 13.14 -3.52 -30.63
N THR A 58 13.06 -4.85 -30.74
CA THR A 58 12.58 -5.58 -31.93
C THR A 58 11.25 -6.29 -31.71
N HIS A 59 10.89 -6.62 -30.47
CA HIS A 59 9.66 -7.31 -30.10
C HIS A 59 9.18 -6.86 -28.72
N HIS A 60 7.87 -6.66 -28.61
CA HIS A 60 7.15 -6.48 -27.35
C HIS A 60 6.66 -7.84 -26.87
N TYR A 61 7.06 -8.24 -25.67
CA TYR A 61 6.52 -9.42 -24.99
C TYR A 61 5.69 -8.98 -23.79
N ASP A 62 4.40 -9.29 -23.86
CA ASP A 62 3.46 -9.14 -22.75
C ASP A 62 3.48 -10.42 -21.91
N ILE A 63 4.08 -10.33 -20.72
CA ILE A 63 4.13 -11.45 -19.79
C ILE A 63 3.01 -11.25 -18.77
N PRO A 64 1.93 -12.05 -18.82
CA PRO A 64 0.88 -11.96 -17.82
C PRO A 64 1.45 -12.32 -16.45
N PRO A 65 0.96 -11.69 -15.38
CA PRO A 65 1.41 -12.00 -14.04
C PRO A 65 1.05 -13.45 -13.68
N ASN A 66 2.02 -14.17 -13.13
CA ASN A 66 1.77 -15.51 -12.58
C ASN A 66 1.06 -15.37 -11.22
N ILE A 67 -0.25 -15.56 -11.21
CA ILE A 67 -1.07 -15.54 -9.99
C ILE A 67 -1.19 -16.97 -9.48
N ASN A 68 -0.61 -17.25 -8.31
CA ASN A 68 -0.77 -18.54 -7.65
C ASN A 68 -2.08 -18.61 -6.85
N GLU A 69 -2.53 -19.82 -6.52
CA GLU A 69 -3.78 -20.07 -5.78
C GLU A 69 -3.80 -19.38 -4.41
N GLU A 70 -2.67 -19.37 -3.70
CA GLU A 70 -2.52 -18.65 -2.42
C GLU A 70 -2.84 -17.16 -2.57
N THR A 71 -2.37 -16.51 -3.64
CA THR A 71 -2.61 -15.07 -3.86
C THR A 71 -4.04 -14.80 -4.31
N THR A 72 -4.64 -15.70 -5.10
CA THR A 72 -6.06 -15.61 -5.46
C THR A 72 -6.94 -15.67 -4.21
N ASN A 73 -6.70 -16.63 -3.32
CA ASN A 73 -7.43 -16.76 -2.05
C ASN A 73 -7.22 -15.52 -1.18
N LEU A 74 -6.00 -15.00 -1.09
CA LEU A 74 -5.72 -13.75 -0.37
C LEU A 74 -6.50 -12.55 -0.91
N ILE A 75 -6.60 -12.40 -2.23
CA ILE A 75 -7.34 -11.31 -2.86
C ILE A 75 -8.85 -11.50 -2.62
N THR A 76 -9.37 -12.73 -2.72
CA THR A 76 -10.79 -13.00 -2.47
C THR A 76 -11.17 -12.70 -1.02
N THR A 77 -10.36 -13.13 -0.05
CA THR A 77 -10.60 -12.85 1.37
C THR A 77 -10.64 -11.37 1.69
N ILE A 78 -9.87 -10.54 0.98
CA ILE A 78 -9.88 -9.07 1.19
C ILE A 78 -11.08 -8.41 0.50
N LEU A 79 -11.60 -8.97 -0.59
CA LEU A 79 -12.73 -8.40 -1.35
C LEU A 79 -14.10 -8.81 -0.80
N GLU A 80 -14.17 -9.91 -0.05
CA GLU A 80 -15.42 -10.47 0.51
C GLU A 80 -15.73 -9.97 1.94
N ASP A 81 -14.81 -9.23 2.56
CA ASP A 81 -14.93 -8.60 3.89
C ASP A 81 -15.58 -7.19 3.79
#